data_AF-A0A6N2HMK7-F1
#
_entry.id   AF-A0A6N2HMK7-F1
#
_cell.length_a   1.000
_cell.length_b   1.000
_cell.length_c   1.000
_cell.angle_alpha   90.00
_cell.angle_beta   90.00
_cell.angle_gamma   90.00
#
_symmetry.space_group_name_H-M   'P 1'
#
loop_
_entity.id
_entity.type
_entity.pdbx_description
1 polymer ?
#
loop_
_entity_poly.entity_id
_entity_poly.type
_entity_poly.pdbx_seq_one_letter_code
_entity_poly.pdbx_strand_id
1 'polypeptide(L)'
;MGDSLRVAATVGSCIAAFLALATTFFVWRRSRTTARLQIVRDLHAELITASAAQDRHTLGCLHWQNRAVNPDEAERSKVMHAYFAMLWRFEQLHAGRNVLLKEVGGKRDVALKMLDEQVYTHVAEYVCTFQVIRKKLTESNRDDPVFDGAYRETFKQLCLSLADSFNDQERKTRLVAHGNNTEKCICVCHGMEAKPPLPTQRCQGAPVPGTA
;
A
#
# COMPACT_ATOMS: atom_id res chain seq x y z
N MET A 1 32.56 14.74 -61.24
CA MET A 1 31.72 15.48 -60.27
C MET A 1 30.51 14.69 -59.76
N GLY A 2 29.94 13.73 -60.51
CA GLY A 2 28.78 12.96 -60.06
C GLY A 2 29.00 11.98 -58.89
N ASP A 3 30.19 11.37 -58.79
CA ASP A 3 30.45 10.34 -57.78
C ASP A 3 30.67 10.91 -56.36
N SER A 4 31.30 12.08 -56.25
CA SER A 4 31.48 12.78 -54.96
C SER A 4 30.15 13.20 -54.34
N LEU A 5 29.16 13.57 -55.16
CA LEU A 5 27.81 13.92 -54.72
C LEU A 5 27.03 12.68 -54.24
N ARG A 6 27.21 11.53 -54.90
CA ARG A 6 26.60 10.26 -54.47
C ARG A 6 27.16 9.77 -53.14
N VAL A 7 28.49 9.82 -52.97
CA VAL A 7 29.14 9.47 -51.70
C VAL A 7 28.70 10.42 -50.58
N ALA A 8 28.68 11.74 -50.83
CA ALA A 8 28.21 12.72 -49.86
C ALA A 8 26.75 12.49 -49.44
N ALA A 9 25.86 12.14 -50.38
CA ALA A 9 24.46 11.82 -50.08
C ALA A 9 24.33 10.55 -49.24
N THR A 10 25.08 9.48 -49.54
CA THR A 10 25.04 8.24 -48.75
C THR A 10 25.55 8.45 -47.32
N VAL A 11 26.68 9.14 -47.14
CA VAL A 11 27.23 9.45 -45.81
C VAL A 11 26.28 10.36 -45.03
N GLY A 12 25.72 11.39 -45.67
CA GLY A 12 24.72 12.27 -45.06
C GLY A 12 23.47 11.53 -44.59
N SER A 13 22.97 10.57 -45.40
CA SER A 13 21.81 9.75 -45.04
C SER A 13 22.09 8.81 -43.87
N CYS A 14 23.28 8.23 -43.79
CA CYS A 14 23.68 7.38 -42.65
C CYS A 14 23.76 8.20 -41.36
N ILE A 15 24.38 9.39 -41.39
CA ILE A 15 24.46 10.27 -40.22
C ILE A 15 23.06 10.67 -39.75
N ALA A 16 22.19 11.08 -40.69
CA ALA A 16 20.81 11.43 -40.37
C ALA A 16 20.04 10.24 -39.74
N ALA A 17 20.23 9.02 -40.26
CA ALA A 17 19.62 7.81 -39.71
C ALA A 17 20.12 7.49 -38.28
N PHE A 18 21.42 7.62 -38.02
CA PHE A 18 21.97 7.43 -36.67
C PHE A 18 21.46 8.49 -35.68
N LEU A 19 21.37 9.75 -36.09
CA LEU A 19 20.80 10.81 -35.27
C LEU A 19 19.30 10.59 -35.00
N ALA A 20 18.55 10.17 -36.00
CA ALA A 20 17.13 9.82 -35.86
C ALA A 20 16.94 8.62 -34.91
N LEU A 21 17.78 7.58 -35.03
CA LEU A 21 17.76 6.43 -34.12
C LEU A 21 18.09 6.85 -32.68
N ALA A 22 19.14 7.64 -32.50
CA ALA A 22 19.55 8.11 -31.18
C ALA A 22 18.45 8.94 -30.51
N THR A 23 17.89 9.92 -31.22
CA THR A 23 16.79 10.76 -30.72
C THR A 23 15.55 9.92 -30.40
N THR A 24 15.16 9.00 -31.28
CA THR A 24 14.03 8.07 -31.05
C THR A 24 14.27 7.22 -29.81
N PHE A 25 15.48 6.68 -29.64
CA PHE A 25 15.86 5.90 -28.47
C PHE A 25 15.78 6.73 -27.18
N PHE A 26 16.28 7.97 -27.18
CA PHE A 26 16.19 8.87 -26.02
C PHE A 26 14.74 9.24 -25.68
N VAL A 27 13.91 9.54 -26.68
CA VAL A 27 12.49 9.83 -26.51
C VAL A 27 11.75 8.62 -25.93
N TRP A 28 11.98 7.43 -26.50
CA TRP A 28 11.40 6.18 -25.99
C TRP A 28 11.80 5.92 -24.54
N ARG A 29 13.09 6.05 -24.22
CA ARG A 29 13.59 5.87 -22.85
C ARG A 29 12.95 6.85 -21.88
N ARG A 30 12.83 8.13 -22.25
CA ARG A 30 12.20 9.17 -21.42
C ARG A 30 10.71 8.89 -21.23
N SER A 31 10.00 8.56 -22.30
CA SER A 31 8.58 8.21 -22.27
C SER A 31 8.32 7.04 -21.30
N ARG A 32 9.13 5.98 -21.39
CA ARG A 32 9.02 4.83 -20.50
C ARG A 32 9.25 5.19 -19.04
N THR A 33 10.26 6.02 -18.73
CA THR A 33 10.49 6.49 -17.35
C THR A 33 9.32 7.32 -16.84
N THR A 34 8.77 8.23 -17.67
CA THR A 34 7.61 9.05 -17.29
C THR A 34 6.38 8.18 -17.00
N ALA A 35 6.09 7.21 -17.87
CA ALA A 35 4.98 6.29 -17.68
C ALA A 35 5.11 5.49 -16.37
N ARG A 36 6.32 5.00 -16.07
CA ARG A 36 6.58 4.28 -14.81
C ARG A 36 6.41 5.17 -13.59
N LEU A 37 6.91 6.41 -13.63
CA LEU A 37 6.70 7.37 -12.55
C LEU A 37 5.22 7.76 -12.39
N GLN A 38 4.45 7.75 -13.47
CA GLN A 38 3.00 7.95 -13.39
C GLN A 38 2.32 6.80 -12.66
N ILE A 39 2.65 5.54 -13.00
CA ILE A 39 2.14 4.37 -12.27
C ILE A 39 2.47 4.46 -10.78
N VAL A 40 3.69 4.88 -10.42
CA VAL A 40 4.08 5.09 -9.02
C VAL A 40 3.20 6.14 -8.34
N ARG A 41 2.95 7.28 -9.01
CA ARG A 41 2.08 8.32 -8.48
C ARG A 41 0.64 7.83 -8.30
N ASP A 42 0.12 7.08 -9.26
CA ASP A 42 -1.24 6.56 -9.22
C ASP A 42 -1.41 5.55 -8.08
N LEU A 43 -0.45 4.61 -7.93
CA LEU A 43 -0.44 3.66 -6.82
C LEU A 43 -0.33 4.33 -5.45
N HIS A 44 0.50 5.38 -5.34
CA HIS A 44 0.59 6.15 -4.10
C HIS A 44 -0.68 6.98 -3.86
N ALA A 45 -1.27 7.55 -4.91
CA ALA A 45 -2.50 8.34 -4.85
C ALA A 45 -3.66 7.55 -4.24
N GLU A 46 -3.80 6.27 -4.59
CA GLU A 46 -4.82 5.37 -4.03
C GLU A 46 -4.78 5.30 -2.48
N LEU A 47 -3.59 5.34 -1.88
CA LEU A 47 -3.39 5.28 -0.43
C LEU A 47 -3.68 6.62 0.29
N ILE A 48 -3.65 7.72 -0.45
CA ILE A 48 -3.83 9.08 0.09
C ILE A 48 -5.15 9.72 -0.34
N THR A 49 -6.06 8.96 -0.96
CA THR A 49 -7.42 9.41 -1.24
C THR A 49 -8.18 9.74 0.05
N ALA A 50 -9.23 10.57 -0.06
CA ALA A 50 -10.11 10.89 1.07
C ALA A 50 -10.77 9.64 1.65
N SER A 51 -11.17 8.67 0.80
CA SER A 51 -11.73 7.40 1.26
C SER A 51 -10.68 6.56 2.02
N ALA A 52 -9.45 6.46 1.51
CA ALA A 52 -8.37 5.79 2.22
C ALA A 52 -8.04 6.47 3.55
N ALA A 53 -8.06 7.81 3.61
CA ALA A 53 -7.88 8.54 4.87
C ALA A 53 -8.98 8.22 5.89
N GLN A 54 -10.24 8.13 5.45
CA GLN A 54 -11.38 7.77 6.31
C GLN A 54 -11.29 6.33 6.83
N ASP A 55 -10.93 5.38 5.97
CA ASP A 55 -10.72 3.99 6.35
C ASP A 55 -9.56 3.87 7.34
N ARG A 56 -8.44 4.56 7.06
CA ARG A 56 -7.29 4.62 7.96
C ARG A 56 -7.62 5.22 9.31
N HIS A 57 -8.42 6.28 9.34
CA HIS A 57 -8.87 6.89 10.58
C HIS A 57 -9.73 5.91 11.39
N THR A 58 -10.69 5.25 10.73
CA THR A 58 -11.59 4.27 11.36
C THR A 58 -10.81 3.13 12.03
N LEU A 59 -9.88 2.52 11.29
CA LEU A 59 -9.05 1.43 11.80
C LEU A 59 -8.01 1.91 12.82
N GLY A 60 -7.39 3.06 12.55
CA GLY A 60 -6.37 3.66 13.40
C GLY A 60 -6.91 4.03 14.78
N CYS A 61 -8.11 4.60 14.87
CA CYS A 61 -8.75 4.88 16.15
C CYS A 61 -8.94 3.60 16.98
N LEU A 62 -9.46 2.53 16.37
CA LEU A 62 -9.64 1.25 17.07
C LEU A 62 -8.32 0.62 17.50
N HIS A 63 -7.30 0.69 16.65
CA HIS A 63 -5.99 0.13 16.95
C HIS A 63 -5.30 0.92 18.09
N TRP A 64 -5.11 2.22 17.91
CA TRP A 64 -4.32 3.06 18.82
C TRP A 64 -5.05 3.43 20.12
N GLN A 65 -6.38 3.54 20.12
CA GLN A 65 -7.13 3.75 21.36
C GLN A 65 -7.38 2.44 22.12
N ASN A 66 -6.97 1.31 21.53
CA ASN A 66 -7.23 -0.02 22.02
C ASN A 66 -8.71 -0.27 22.41
N ARG A 67 -9.64 0.37 21.70
CA ARG A 67 -11.10 0.23 21.91
C ARG A 67 -11.61 -1.09 21.31
N ALA A 68 -12.56 -1.75 21.96
CA ALA A 68 -13.27 -2.88 21.38
C ALA A 68 -14.23 -2.42 20.26
N VAL A 69 -14.52 -3.30 19.31
CA VAL A 69 -15.56 -3.05 18.30
C VAL A 69 -16.91 -3.35 18.94
N ASN A 70 -17.85 -2.40 18.87
CA ASN A 70 -19.21 -2.63 19.34
C ASN A 70 -19.86 -3.75 18.49
N PRO A 71 -20.54 -4.74 19.10
CA PRO A 71 -21.27 -5.78 18.36
C PRO A 71 -22.43 -5.25 17.52
N ASP A 72 -22.87 -4.00 17.74
CA ASP A 72 -23.81 -3.30 16.86
C ASP A 72 -23.45 -3.49 15.38
N GLU A 73 -24.46 -3.89 14.59
CA GLU A 73 -24.31 -4.19 13.18
C GLU A 73 -23.73 -3.00 12.40
N ALA A 74 -24.14 -1.77 12.74
CA ALA A 74 -23.67 -0.57 12.04
C ALA A 74 -22.18 -0.30 12.29
N GLU A 75 -21.71 -0.32 13.55
CA GLU A 75 -20.28 -0.16 13.83
C GLU A 75 -19.46 -1.32 13.24
N ARG A 76 -19.87 -2.57 13.47
CA ARG A 76 -19.14 -3.75 12.99
C ARG A 76 -19.02 -3.75 11.46
N SER A 77 -20.11 -3.48 10.75
CA SER A 77 -20.12 -3.40 9.29
C SER A 77 -19.19 -2.31 8.76
N LYS A 78 -19.21 -1.12 9.38
CA LYS A 78 -18.30 -0.02 9.02
C LYS A 78 -16.82 -0.40 9.19
N VAL A 79 -16.48 -1.06 10.30
CA VAL A 79 -15.09 -1.49 10.56
C VAL A 79 -14.68 -2.60 9.60
N MET A 80 -15.57 -3.54 9.31
CA MET A 80 -15.33 -4.61 8.35
C MET A 80 -15.11 -4.06 6.93
N HIS A 81 -15.92 -3.08 6.51
CA HIS A 81 -15.74 -2.38 5.24
C HIS A 81 -14.37 -1.70 5.16
N ALA A 82 -14.00 -0.90 6.17
CA ALA A 82 -12.71 -0.22 6.20
C ALA A 82 -11.54 -1.22 6.19
N TYR A 83 -11.66 -2.33 6.92
CA TYR A 83 -10.67 -3.40 6.98
C TYR A 83 -10.41 -4.03 5.60
N PHE A 84 -11.46 -4.46 4.90
CA PHE A 84 -11.31 -5.04 3.57
C PHE A 84 -10.92 -4.02 2.51
N ALA A 85 -11.41 -2.77 2.60
CA ALA A 85 -11.02 -1.71 1.69
C ALA A 85 -9.52 -1.39 1.79
N MET A 86 -8.93 -1.43 2.98
CA MET A 86 -7.48 -1.25 3.14
C MET A 86 -6.70 -2.47 2.65
N LEU A 87 -7.16 -3.69 2.92
CA LEU A 87 -6.54 -4.91 2.38
C LEU A 87 -6.52 -4.90 0.85
N TRP A 88 -7.64 -4.53 0.22
CA TRP A 88 -7.77 -4.41 -1.22
C TRP A 88 -6.78 -3.40 -1.82
N ARG A 89 -6.64 -2.21 -1.21
CA ARG A 89 -5.67 -1.20 -1.66
C ARG A 89 -4.23 -1.71 -1.58
N PHE A 90 -3.87 -2.46 -0.54
CA PHE A 90 -2.55 -3.06 -0.46
C PHE A 90 -2.34 -4.21 -1.44
N GLU A 91 -3.37 -4.97 -1.80
CA GLU A 91 -3.30 -5.93 -2.91
C GLU A 91 -3.03 -5.22 -4.24
N GLN A 92 -3.74 -4.13 -4.53
CA GLN A 92 -3.49 -3.33 -5.74
C GLN A 92 -2.07 -2.78 -5.76
N LEU A 93 -1.56 -2.29 -4.62
CA LEU A 93 -0.17 -1.87 -4.46
C LEU A 93 0.80 -3.02 -4.77
N HIS A 94 0.57 -4.21 -4.22
CA HIS A 94 1.40 -5.38 -4.47
C HIS A 94 1.40 -5.79 -5.95
N ALA A 95 0.23 -5.83 -6.58
CA ALA A 95 0.07 -6.14 -7.99
C ALA A 95 0.80 -5.12 -8.87
N GLY A 96 0.60 -3.82 -8.63
CA GLY A 96 1.28 -2.74 -9.36
C GLY A 96 2.79 -2.79 -9.20
N ARG A 97 3.26 -3.07 -7.97
CA ARG A 97 4.69 -3.26 -7.69
C ARG A 97 5.30 -4.44 -8.46
N ASN A 98 4.59 -5.56 -8.54
CA ASN A 98 5.03 -6.74 -9.30
C ASN A 98 5.10 -6.47 -10.81
N VAL A 99 4.16 -5.69 -11.36
CA VAL A 99 4.23 -5.23 -12.75
C VAL A 99 5.48 -4.38 -12.97
N LEU A 100 5.71 -3.39 -12.10
CA LEU A 100 6.88 -2.51 -12.19
C LEU A 100 8.20 -3.28 -12.12
N LEU A 101 8.29 -4.31 -11.27
CA LEU A 101 9.44 -5.21 -11.15
C LEU A 101 9.65 -6.06 -12.42
N LYS A 102 8.58 -6.67 -12.94
CA LYS A 102 8.63 -7.56 -14.10
C LYS A 102 9.13 -6.85 -15.36
N GLU A 103 8.71 -5.60 -15.57
CA GLU A 103 9.10 -4.80 -16.74
C GLU A 103 10.61 -4.53 -16.87
N VAL A 104 11.34 -4.58 -15.76
CA VAL A 104 12.79 -4.30 -15.71
C VAL A 104 13.60 -5.55 -15.33
N GLY A 105 13.01 -6.73 -15.50
CA GLY A 105 13.66 -8.02 -15.24
C GLY A 105 14.03 -8.22 -13.77
N GLY A 106 13.18 -7.75 -12.84
CA GLY A 106 13.38 -7.89 -11.40
C GLY A 106 14.38 -6.90 -10.80
N LYS A 107 14.94 -5.97 -11.60
CA LYS A 107 15.84 -4.93 -11.08
C LYS A 107 15.07 -3.81 -10.40
N ARG A 108 15.61 -3.27 -9.30
CA ARG A 108 15.01 -2.12 -8.60
C ARG A 108 15.50 -0.81 -9.21
N ASP A 109 14.72 -0.24 -10.12
CA ASP A 109 14.99 1.05 -10.74
C ASP A 109 14.50 2.23 -9.88
N VAL A 110 14.72 3.46 -10.35
CA VAL A 110 14.39 4.69 -9.60
C VAL A 110 12.90 4.75 -9.25
N ALA A 111 12.01 4.39 -10.19
CA ALA A 111 10.57 4.42 -9.96
C ALA A 111 10.16 3.49 -8.81
N LEU A 112 10.64 2.25 -8.83
CA LEU A 112 10.33 1.29 -7.78
C LEU A 112 10.89 1.71 -6.41
N LYS A 113 12.10 2.26 -6.37
CA LYS A 113 12.68 2.80 -5.12
C LYS A 113 11.84 3.94 -4.56
N MET A 114 11.39 4.85 -5.42
CA MET A 114 10.51 5.94 -5.01
C MET A 114 9.19 5.43 -4.44
N LEU A 115 8.56 4.45 -5.09
CA LEU A 115 7.34 3.82 -4.60
C LEU A 115 7.57 3.18 -3.22
N ASP A 116 8.60 2.35 -3.10
CA ASP A 116 8.91 1.60 -1.88
C ASP A 116 9.15 2.56 -0.69
N GLU A 117 9.88 3.65 -0.89
CA GLU A 117 10.07 4.69 0.13
C GLU A 117 8.76 5.39 0.52
N GLN A 118 7.91 5.73 -0.45
CA GLN A 118 6.65 6.43 -0.20
C GLN A 118 5.63 5.56 0.56
N VAL A 119 5.57 4.27 0.25
CA VAL A 119 4.55 3.37 0.83
C VAL A 119 5.02 2.67 2.10
N TYR A 120 6.32 2.72 2.42
CA TYR A 120 6.90 2.03 3.56
C TYR A 120 6.13 2.26 4.87
N THR A 121 5.93 3.52 5.24
CA THR A 121 5.25 3.86 6.51
C THR A 121 3.82 3.34 6.52
N HIS A 122 3.09 3.48 5.40
CA HIS A 122 1.72 3.00 5.27
C HIS A 122 1.63 1.48 5.44
N VAL A 123 2.54 0.72 4.82
CA VAL A 123 2.55 -0.74 4.94
C VAL A 123 2.95 -1.14 6.37
N ALA A 124 4.01 -0.55 6.92
CA ALA A 124 4.55 -0.89 8.24
C ALA A 124 3.52 -0.69 9.37
N GLU A 125 2.75 0.40 9.35
CA GLU A 125 1.67 0.64 10.32
C GLU A 125 0.58 -0.45 10.29
N TYR A 126 0.31 -0.99 9.10
CA TYR A 126 -0.77 -1.94 8.89
C TYR A 126 -0.41 -3.39 9.21
N VAL A 127 0.89 -3.68 9.33
CA VAL A 127 1.39 -4.99 9.72
C VAL A 127 0.77 -5.46 11.05
N CYS A 128 0.73 -4.57 12.05
CA CYS A 128 0.09 -4.87 13.33
C CYS A 128 -1.42 -4.59 13.30
N THR A 129 -1.82 -3.47 12.68
CA THR A 129 -3.22 -3.03 12.65
C THR A 129 -4.15 -4.14 12.15
N PHE A 130 -3.81 -4.83 11.06
CA PHE A 130 -4.70 -5.87 10.54
C PHE A 130 -4.90 -7.05 11.48
N GLN A 131 -3.86 -7.51 12.20
CA GLN A 131 -4.02 -8.60 13.16
C GLN A 131 -4.91 -8.17 14.34
N VAL A 132 -4.70 -6.95 14.85
CA VAL A 132 -5.47 -6.41 15.98
C VAL A 132 -6.93 -6.20 15.59
N ILE A 133 -7.21 -5.58 14.45
CA ILE A 133 -8.58 -5.33 13.99
C ILE A 133 -9.30 -6.64 13.71
N ARG A 134 -8.66 -7.61 13.07
CA ARG A 134 -9.25 -8.94 12.82
C ARG A 134 -9.65 -9.63 14.13
N LYS A 135 -8.77 -9.60 15.13
CA LYS A 135 -9.06 -10.12 16.46
C LYS A 135 -10.28 -9.42 17.07
N LYS A 136 -10.32 -8.09 17.05
CA LYS A 136 -11.44 -7.29 17.59
C LYS A 136 -12.76 -7.55 16.88
N LEU A 137 -12.75 -7.70 15.55
CA LEU A 137 -13.94 -8.04 14.77
C LEU A 137 -14.45 -9.47 15.06
N THR A 138 -13.54 -10.41 15.32
CA THR A 138 -13.89 -11.78 15.70
C THR A 138 -14.41 -11.85 17.13
N GLU A 139 -13.87 -11.02 18.03
CA GLU A 139 -14.32 -10.91 19.42
C GLU A 139 -15.68 -10.22 19.54
N SER A 140 -16.01 -9.28 18.65
CA SER A 140 -17.30 -8.57 18.68
C SER A 140 -18.47 -9.46 18.23
N ASN A 141 -18.22 -10.47 17.38
CA ASN A 141 -19.21 -11.51 17.07
C ASN A 141 -18.49 -12.84 16.81
N ARG A 142 -18.54 -13.76 17.78
CA ARG A 142 -17.85 -15.05 17.72
C ARG A 142 -18.51 -16.04 16.75
N ASP A 143 -19.79 -15.83 16.43
CA ASP A 143 -20.56 -16.69 15.53
C ASP A 143 -20.30 -16.33 14.05
N ASP A 144 -19.75 -15.14 13.79
CA ASP A 144 -19.35 -14.65 12.46
C ASP A 144 -17.88 -14.20 12.47
N PRO A 145 -16.91 -15.14 12.50
CA PRO A 145 -15.50 -14.82 12.50
C PRO A 145 -15.05 -14.23 11.15
N VAL A 146 -14.07 -13.33 11.18
CA VAL A 146 -13.56 -12.70 9.96
C VAL A 146 -12.77 -13.72 9.12
N PHE A 147 -13.20 -13.88 7.87
CA PHE A 147 -12.51 -14.65 6.85
C PHE A 147 -11.87 -13.75 5.79
N ASP A 148 -10.55 -13.57 5.92
CA ASP A 148 -9.77 -12.64 5.10
C ASP A 148 -9.21 -13.28 3.81
N GLY A 149 -9.46 -14.57 3.58
CA GLY A 149 -9.13 -15.27 2.33
C GLY A 149 -7.68 -15.06 1.87
N ALA A 150 -7.52 -14.78 0.57
CA ALA A 150 -6.21 -14.52 -0.03
C ALA A 150 -5.62 -13.13 0.32
N TYR A 151 -6.45 -12.17 0.75
CA TYR A 151 -6.03 -10.79 0.98
C TYR A 151 -4.91 -10.67 2.03
N ARG A 152 -5.02 -11.42 3.13
CA ARG A 152 -3.99 -11.44 4.18
C ARG A 152 -2.67 -12.00 3.69
N GLU A 153 -2.70 -13.03 2.85
CA GLU A 153 -1.48 -13.60 2.27
C GLU A 153 -0.87 -12.62 1.27
N THR A 154 -1.66 -11.99 0.41
CA THR A 154 -1.18 -10.94 -0.50
C THR A 154 -0.50 -9.79 0.25
N PHE A 155 -1.09 -9.33 1.36
CA PHE A 155 -0.47 -8.30 2.20
C PHE A 155 0.85 -8.78 2.84
N LYS A 156 0.91 -10.03 3.32
CA LYS A 156 2.15 -10.61 3.84
C LYS A 156 3.25 -10.67 2.75
N GLN A 157 2.89 -11.06 1.53
CA GLN A 157 3.81 -11.08 0.39
C GLN A 157 4.31 -9.68 0.04
N LEU A 158 3.44 -8.67 0.10
CA LEU A 158 3.83 -7.26 -0.02
C LEU A 158 4.88 -6.88 1.03
N CYS A 159 4.63 -7.18 2.32
CA CYS A 159 5.57 -6.87 3.40
C CYS A 159 6.94 -7.52 3.18
N LEU A 160 6.97 -8.80 2.81
CA LEU A 160 8.20 -9.53 2.53
C LEU A 160 8.95 -8.91 1.34
N SER A 161 8.26 -8.71 0.23
CA SER A 161 8.86 -8.18 -0.99
C SER A 161 9.36 -6.73 -0.82
N LEU A 162 8.69 -5.95 0.03
CA LEU A 162 9.09 -4.60 0.41
C LEU A 162 10.27 -4.60 1.38
N ALA A 163 10.33 -5.54 2.34
CA ALA A 163 11.48 -5.69 3.23
C ALA A 163 12.76 -5.98 2.44
N ASP A 164 12.67 -6.78 1.37
CA ASP A 164 13.80 -7.06 0.47
C ASP A 164 14.33 -5.82 -0.27
N SER A 165 13.58 -4.71 -0.29
CA SER A 165 14.00 -3.45 -0.92
C SER A 165 14.89 -2.58 -0.05
N PHE A 166 14.86 -2.77 1.27
CA PHE A 166 15.64 -1.96 2.19
C PHE A 166 16.95 -2.66 2.57
N ASN A 167 17.99 -1.91 2.88
CA ASN A 167 19.19 -2.45 3.53
C ASN A 167 19.15 -2.22 5.05
N ASP A 168 18.30 -1.30 5.49
CA ASP A 168 18.07 -0.97 6.89
C ASP A 168 17.39 -2.14 7.61
N GLN A 169 18.08 -2.70 8.61
CA GLN A 169 17.61 -3.85 9.36
C GLN A 169 16.39 -3.53 10.25
N GLU A 170 16.28 -2.30 10.74
CA GLU A 170 15.13 -1.86 11.53
C GLU A 170 13.88 -1.84 10.65
N ARG A 171 14.00 -1.26 9.44
CA ARG A 171 12.89 -1.22 8.47
C ARG A 171 12.43 -2.62 8.05
N LYS A 172 13.37 -3.51 7.76
CA LYS A 172 13.08 -4.92 7.49
C LYS A 172 12.31 -5.55 8.63
N THR A 173 12.84 -5.40 9.84
CA THR A 173 12.27 -5.99 11.05
C THR A 173 10.84 -5.50 11.26
N ARG A 174 10.57 -4.20 11.12
CA ARG A 174 9.21 -3.65 11.24
C ARG A 174 8.21 -4.25 10.24
N LEU A 175 8.65 -4.62 9.03
CA LEU A 175 7.79 -5.23 8.02
C LEU A 175 7.54 -6.74 8.28
N VAL A 176 8.49 -7.46 8.88
CA VAL A 176 8.42 -8.94 9.00
C VAL A 176 8.19 -9.46 10.43
N ALA A 177 8.45 -8.65 11.46
CA ALA A 177 8.47 -9.12 12.86
C ALA A 177 7.09 -9.53 13.40
N HIS A 178 5.99 -9.13 12.76
CA HIS A 178 4.63 -9.36 13.27
C HIS A 178 3.98 -10.64 12.72
N GLY A 179 4.77 -11.63 12.34
CA GLY A 179 4.26 -12.88 11.76
C GLY A 179 3.34 -13.68 12.69
N ASN A 180 3.49 -13.55 14.02
CA ASN A 180 2.72 -14.30 15.01
C ASN A 180 2.33 -13.39 16.19
N ASN A 181 1.05 -13.43 16.58
CA ASN A 181 0.36 -12.54 17.52
C ASN A 181 0.79 -12.69 19.00
N THR A 182 1.98 -13.19 19.28
CA THR A 182 2.43 -13.56 20.63
C THR A 182 3.86 -13.09 20.85
N GLU A 183 4.02 -12.18 21.80
CA GLU A 183 5.26 -11.87 22.56
C GLU A 183 6.39 -11.07 21.89
N LYS A 184 6.42 -10.90 20.56
CA LYS A 184 7.55 -10.20 19.86
C LYS A 184 7.17 -8.93 19.10
N CYS A 185 6.04 -8.31 19.42
CA CYS A 185 5.72 -7.04 18.79
C CYS A 185 6.56 -5.91 19.40
N ILE A 186 7.46 -5.33 18.61
CA ILE A 186 8.29 -4.18 19.03
C ILE A 186 7.53 -2.85 18.98
N CYS A 187 6.27 -2.84 18.52
CA CYS A 187 5.48 -1.62 18.43
C CYS A 187 4.87 -1.25 19.79
N VAL A 188 4.94 0.04 20.12
CA VAL A 188 4.37 0.64 21.33
C VAL A 188 2.85 0.42 21.45
N CYS A 189 2.16 0.10 20.34
CA CYS A 189 0.71 -0.09 20.29
C CYS A 189 0.18 -1.19 21.24
N HIS A 190 0.98 -2.17 21.65
CA HIS A 190 0.54 -3.22 22.59
C HIS A 190 0.67 -2.86 24.07
N GLY A 191 1.40 -1.79 24.40
CA GLY A 191 1.50 -1.28 25.77
C GLY A 191 0.42 -0.25 26.14
N MET A 192 -0.51 0.03 25.23
CA MET A 192 -1.53 1.07 25.41
C MET A 192 -2.75 0.53 26.17
N GLU A 193 -3.08 1.17 27.29
CA GLU A 193 -4.31 0.90 28.02
C GLU A 193 -5.55 1.25 27.17
N ALA A 194 -6.61 0.44 27.30
CA ALA A 194 -7.85 0.64 26.57
C ALA A 194 -8.52 1.96 26.98
N LYS A 195 -8.80 2.83 26.01
CA LYS A 195 -9.54 4.07 26.25
C LYS A 195 -11.04 3.84 26.09
N PRO A 196 -11.89 4.45 26.95
CA PRO A 196 -13.34 4.41 26.77
C PRO A 196 -13.75 5.08 25.44
N PRO A 197 -14.89 4.68 24.83
CA PRO A 197 -15.38 5.27 23.59
C PRO A 197 -15.61 6.78 23.75
N LEU A 198 -15.22 7.58 22.77
CA LEU A 198 -15.50 9.02 22.80
C LEU A 198 -17.01 9.28 22.66
N PRO A 199 -17.58 10.25 23.43
CA PRO A 199 -19.03 10.53 23.43
C PRO A 199 -19.63 10.85 22.05
N THR A 200 -18.84 11.44 21.15
CA THR A 200 -19.25 11.83 19.79
C THR A 200 -19.22 10.69 18.77
N GLN A 201 -18.82 9.47 19.16
CA GLN A 201 -18.89 8.28 18.31
C GLN A 201 -20.15 7.43 18.54
N ARG A 202 -21.07 7.84 19.41
CA ARG A 202 -22.43 7.29 19.37
C ARG A 202 -23.04 7.67 18.03
N CYS A 203 -23.34 6.68 17.18
CA CYS A 203 -24.22 6.87 16.03
C CYS A 203 -25.42 7.69 16.50
N GLN A 204 -25.64 8.85 15.89
CA GLN A 204 -26.86 9.63 16.04
C GLN A 204 -28.01 8.71 15.63
N GLY A 205 -28.71 8.12 16.60
CA GLY A 205 -29.79 7.18 16.30
C GLY A 205 -30.23 6.25 17.44
N ALA A 206 -29.44 6.02 18.48
CA ALA A 206 -29.92 5.23 19.62
C ALA A 206 -30.75 6.10 20.57
N PRO A 207 -32.08 5.86 20.74
CA PRO A 207 -32.86 6.55 21.75
C PRO A 207 -32.31 6.21 23.14
N VAL A 208 -32.20 7.23 23.98
CA VAL A 208 -31.85 7.07 25.39
C VAL A 208 -33.00 6.33 26.08
N PRO A 209 -32.80 5.11 26.63
CA PRO A 209 -33.83 4.51 27.46
C PRO A 209 -33.82 5.23 28.81
N GLY A 210 -34.91 5.92 29.13
CA GLY A 210 -35.17 6.42 30.47
C GLY A 210 -35.22 7.94 30.61
N THR A 211 -36.26 8.57 30.04
CA THR A 211 -36.93 9.71 30.67
C THR A 211 -38.44 9.57 30.47
N ALA A 212 -39.05 8.81 31.36
CA ALA A 212 -40.44 8.95 31.82
C ALA A 212 -40.49 8.44 33.26
#